data_AF-W7SVR8-F1
#
_entry.id   AF-W7SVR8-F1
#
_cell.length_a   1.000
_cell.length_b   1.000
_cell.length_c   1.000
_cell.angle_alpha   90.00
_cell.angle_beta   90.00
_cell.angle_gamma   90.00
#
_symmetry.space_group_name_H-M   'P 1'
#
loop_
_entity.id
_entity.type
_entity.pdbx_description
1 polymer ?
#
loop_
_entity_poly.entity_id
_entity_poly.type
_entity_poly.pdbx_seq_one_letter_code
_entity_poly.pdbx_strand_id
1 'polypeptide(L)'
;MTAREAAEAIATGWRRTAPADELLLRPLADGGPGFVEVLHGALGGDIHEARVTGPLGQTVTARWLAHDGTAYIESAQACGLHLTDRRDPETSTTYGVGELIAAARAAGMTTAVVGLGGSGTTDGGAGMIRALGGHVTDDTGSPIGPGGADLRRAVDVLLPDAGIALVAASDVGISPARTARRRPHFRPAEGRRRARRRTPGGRPGAVGGRAQGHRPGRS
;
A
#
# COMPACT_ATOMS: atom_id res chain seq x y z
N MET A 1 14.48 18.38 13.94
CA MET A 1 15.51 18.40 12.90
C MET A 1 15.21 17.26 11.94
N THR A 2 15.06 17.56 10.65
CA THR A 2 14.86 16.58 9.58
C THR A 2 16.18 16.00 9.10
N ALA A 3 16.16 14.89 8.34
CA ALA A 3 17.37 14.32 7.73
C ALA A 3 18.08 15.33 6.79
N ARG A 4 17.30 16.15 6.07
CA ARG A 4 17.82 17.22 5.22
C ARG A 4 18.51 18.30 6.05
N GLU A 5 17.86 18.79 7.10
CA GLU A 5 18.45 19.80 8.00
C GLU A 5 19.73 19.28 8.66
N ALA A 6 19.77 18.00 9.05
CA ALA A 6 20.98 17.39 9.60
C ALA A 6 22.12 17.34 8.57
N ALA A 7 21.84 16.92 7.34
CA ALA A 7 22.83 16.88 6.26
C ALA A 7 23.36 18.28 5.92
N GLU A 8 22.49 19.30 5.89
CA GLU A 8 22.86 20.69 5.66
C GLU A 8 23.73 21.25 6.81
N ALA A 9 23.39 20.93 8.06
CA ALA A 9 24.18 21.35 9.22
C ALA A 9 25.59 20.74 9.21
N ILE A 10 25.72 19.46 8.87
CA ILE A 10 27.00 18.78 8.71
C ILE A 10 27.81 19.40 7.57
N ALA A 11 27.20 19.61 6.40
CA ALA A 11 27.86 20.22 5.25
C ALA A 11 28.34 21.65 5.55
N THR A 12 27.54 22.42 6.28
CA THR A 12 27.92 23.76 6.74
C THR A 12 29.10 23.70 7.69
N GLY A 13 29.15 22.69 8.57
CA GLY A 13 30.28 22.41 9.43
C GLY A 13 31.56 22.09 8.66
N TRP A 14 31.46 21.16 7.72
CA TRP A 14 32.59 20.66 6.92
C TRP A 14 33.23 21.77 6.07
N ARG A 15 32.40 22.59 5.42
CA ARG A 15 32.87 23.70 4.57
C ARG A 15 33.69 24.74 5.32
N ARG A 16 33.55 24.85 6.64
CA ARG A 16 34.40 25.77 7.44
C ARG A 16 35.86 25.32 7.50
N THR A 17 36.12 24.01 7.40
CA THR A 17 37.48 23.44 7.49
C THR A 17 38.03 23.00 6.15
N ALA A 18 37.16 22.62 5.20
CA ALA A 18 37.55 22.15 3.87
C ALA A 18 36.61 22.75 2.80
N PRO A 19 36.76 24.03 2.44
CA PRO A 19 35.85 24.72 1.51
C PRO A 19 35.97 24.26 0.06
N ALA A 20 37.07 23.60 -0.30
CA ALA A 20 37.31 23.10 -1.66
C ALA A 20 36.72 21.69 -1.91
N ASP A 21 36.25 21.01 -0.87
CA ASP A 21 35.68 19.67 -1.00
C ASP A 21 34.29 19.73 -1.65
N GLU A 22 34.06 18.81 -2.60
CA GLU A 22 32.75 18.60 -3.17
C GLU A 22 31.91 17.71 -2.24
N LEU A 23 30.74 18.22 -1.82
CA LEU A 23 29.84 17.51 -0.90
C LEU A 23 28.56 17.11 -1.61
N LEU A 24 28.31 15.80 -1.68
CA LEU A 24 27.07 15.22 -2.18
C LEU A 24 26.15 14.89 -0.99
N LEU A 25 25.13 15.71 -0.77
CA LEU A 25 24.19 15.50 0.33
C LEU A 25 23.17 14.43 -0.06
N ARG A 26 23.09 13.37 0.74
CA ARG A 26 22.14 12.26 0.57
C ARG A 26 21.37 12.04 1.88
N PRO A 27 20.38 12.89 2.20
CA PRO A 27 19.52 12.63 3.36
C PRO A 27 18.83 11.28 3.17
N LEU A 28 18.72 10.51 4.26
CA LEU A 28 18.12 9.17 4.27
C LEU A 28 16.86 9.19 5.13
N ALA A 29 15.90 8.34 4.78
CA ALA A 29 14.71 8.08 5.57
C ALA A 29 14.47 6.57 5.65
N ASP A 30 14.11 6.11 6.85
CA ASP A 30 13.84 4.71 7.19
C ASP A 30 12.38 4.28 6.96
N GLY A 31 11.57 5.19 6.40
CA GLY A 31 10.11 5.04 6.28
C GLY A 31 9.32 5.81 7.33
N GLY A 32 9.98 6.54 8.24
CA GLY A 32 9.36 7.46 9.18
C GLY A 32 9.10 8.87 8.62
N PRO A 33 8.76 9.84 9.51
CA PRO A 33 8.41 11.20 9.12
C PRO A 33 9.45 11.89 8.23
N GLY A 34 9.00 12.41 7.08
CA GLY A 34 9.86 13.05 6.09
C GLY A 34 10.34 12.12 4.97
N PHE A 35 9.87 10.86 4.96
CA PHE A 35 10.16 9.87 3.93
C PHE A 35 9.80 10.36 2.53
N VAL A 36 8.61 10.92 2.36
CA VAL A 36 8.13 11.46 1.06
C VAL A 36 9.03 12.62 0.58
N GLU A 37 9.41 13.53 1.47
CA GLU A 37 10.22 14.71 1.13
C GLU A 37 11.65 14.33 0.73
N VAL A 38 12.25 13.39 1.47
CA VAL A 38 13.60 12.88 1.17
C VAL A 38 13.62 12.21 -0.21
N LEU A 39 12.64 11.37 -0.52
CA LEU A 39 12.56 10.71 -1.81
C LEU A 39 12.26 11.68 -2.95
N HIS A 40 11.36 12.63 -2.74
CA HIS A 40 11.06 13.65 -3.74
C HIS A 40 12.31 14.48 -4.08
N GLY A 41 13.10 14.88 -3.09
CA GLY A 41 14.35 15.59 -3.32
C GLY A 41 15.41 14.77 -4.08
N ALA A 42 15.37 13.45 -3.99
CA ALA A 42 16.33 12.55 -4.64
C ALA A 42 15.89 12.06 -6.02
N LEU A 43 14.58 11.79 -6.20
CA LEU A 43 13.99 11.17 -7.39
C LEU A 43 13.25 12.17 -8.28
N GLY A 44 12.83 13.32 -7.74
CA GLY A 44 11.79 14.15 -8.33
C GLY A 44 10.43 13.45 -8.23
N GLY A 45 9.59 13.62 -9.26
CA GLY A 45 8.23 13.06 -9.32
C GLY A 45 7.15 14.04 -8.86
N ASP A 46 5.91 13.56 -8.82
CA ASP A 46 4.73 14.39 -8.55
C ASP A 46 4.19 14.12 -7.14
N ILE A 47 3.99 15.19 -6.37
CA ILE A 47 3.32 15.12 -5.07
C ILE A 47 1.81 15.16 -5.28
N HIS A 48 1.13 14.16 -4.73
CA HIS A 48 -0.32 14.07 -4.71
C HIS A 48 -0.84 14.25 -3.29
N GLU A 49 -2.02 14.85 -3.18
CA GLU A 49 -2.76 15.01 -1.93
C GLU A 49 -4.05 14.20 -1.95
N ALA A 50 -4.40 13.61 -0.80
CA ALA A 50 -5.67 12.96 -0.58
C ALA A 50 -6.21 13.30 0.81
N ARG A 51 -7.53 13.48 0.89
CA ARG A 51 -8.24 13.57 2.18
C ARG A 51 -8.60 12.17 2.63
N VAL A 52 -8.10 11.76 3.78
CA VAL A 52 -8.23 10.40 4.32
C VAL A 52 -8.62 10.43 5.79
N THR A 53 -8.97 9.28 6.31
CA THR A 53 -9.34 9.06 7.72
C THR A 53 -8.10 9.09 8.60
N GLY A 54 -8.03 10.09 9.46
CA GLY A 54 -7.02 10.26 10.49
C GLY A 54 -7.10 9.20 11.61
N PRO A 55 -6.14 9.21 12.54
CA PRO A 55 -6.01 8.15 13.54
C PRO A 55 -7.24 8.03 14.45
N LEU A 56 -8.01 9.10 14.70
CA LEU A 56 -9.21 9.07 15.55
C LEU A 56 -10.52 9.30 14.76
N GLY A 57 -10.49 9.05 13.45
CA GLY A 57 -11.66 9.15 12.57
C GLY A 57 -11.90 10.54 11.95
N GLN A 58 -11.17 11.57 12.37
CA GLN A 58 -11.22 12.88 11.74
C GLN A 58 -10.63 12.85 10.32
N THR A 59 -11.08 13.70 9.41
CA THR A 59 -10.43 13.82 8.08
C THR A 59 -9.09 14.55 8.20
N VAL A 60 -8.05 14.01 7.57
CA VAL A 60 -6.72 14.63 7.44
C VAL A 60 -6.32 14.72 5.96
N THR A 61 -5.54 15.73 5.60
CA THR A 61 -4.91 15.81 4.27
C THR A 61 -3.54 15.14 4.36
N ALA A 62 -3.34 14.11 3.54
CA ALA A 62 -2.10 13.35 3.49
C ALA A 62 -1.48 13.45 2.10
N ARG A 63 -0.14 13.52 2.06
CA ARG A 63 0.65 13.60 0.83
C ARG A 63 1.36 12.28 0.54
N TRP A 64 1.51 11.98 -0.75
CA TRP A 64 2.29 10.85 -1.25
C TRP A 64 2.99 11.23 -2.56
N LEU A 65 4.09 10.55 -2.87
CA LEU A 65 4.90 10.81 -4.06
C LEU A 65 4.65 9.77 -5.14
N ALA A 66 4.39 10.20 -6.36
CA ALA A 66 4.36 9.37 -7.56
C ALA A 66 5.67 9.49 -8.32
N HIS A 67 6.34 8.36 -8.59
CA HIS A 67 7.54 8.33 -9.42
C HIS A 67 7.67 6.95 -10.10
N ASP A 68 7.82 6.93 -11.42
CA ASP A 68 8.04 5.71 -12.23
C ASP A 68 7.07 4.55 -11.91
N GLY A 69 5.78 4.84 -11.81
CA GLY A 69 4.73 3.85 -11.54
C GLY A 69 4.70 3.35 -10.09
N THR A 70 5.49 3.96 -9.21
CA THR A 70 5.55 3.67 -7.77
C THR A 70 4.99 4.85 -6.97
N ALA A 71 4.07 4.55 -6.06
CA ALA A 71 3.67 5.45 -4.99
C ALA A 71 4.55 5.25 -3.77
N TYR A 72 5.13 6.32 -3.25
CA TYR A 72 5.80 6.35 -1.96
C TYR A 72 4.88 7.02 -0.94
N ILE A 73 4.44 6.24 0.04
CA ILE A 73 3.44 6.62 1.04
C ILE A 73 4.12 6.59 2.41
N GLU A 74 3.88 7.61 3.22
CA GLU A 74 4.30 7.64 4.62
C GLU A 74 3.06 7.43 5.50
N SER A 75 3.00 6.33 6.25
CA SER A 75 1.82 6.01 7.07
C SER A 75 1.51 7.10 8.09
N ALA A 76 2.54 7.78 8.61
CA ALA A 76 2.38 8.87 9.56
C ALA A 76 1.55 10.05 9.02
N GLN A 77 1.48 10.24 7.69
CA GLN A 77 0.60 11.27 7.09
C GLN A 77 -0.89 10.99 7.33
N ALA A 78 -1.27 9.71 7.47
CA ALA A 78 -2.65 9.32 7.74
C ALA A 78 -2.88 8.96 9.21
N CYS A 79 -1.90 8.35 9.88
CA CYS A 79 -2.07 7.80 11.21
C CYS A 79 -0.96 8.17 12.21
N GLY A 80 -0.20 9.25 11.94
CA GLY A 80 0.94 9.66 12.75
C GLY A 80 0.58 10.28 14.10
N LEU A 81 1.50 10.17 15.06
CA LEU A 81 1.35 10.78 16.39
C LEU A 81 1.17 12.30 16.35
N HIS A 82 1.72 12.98 15.33
CA HIS A 82 1.62 14.43 15.19
C HIS A 82 0.21 14.92 14.79
N LEU A 83 -0.70 14.01 14.41
CA LEU A 83 -2.07 14.33 14.01
C LEU A 83 -3.05 14.35 15.18
N THR A 84 -2.58 14.05 16.40
CA THR A 84 -3.42 14.01 17.59
C THR A 84 -2.61 14.27 18.86
N ASP A 85 -3.12 15.14 19.72
CA ASP A 85 -2.57 15.32 21.07
C ASP A 85 -3.01 14.20 22.02
N ARG A 86 -4.02 13.42 21.63
CA ARG A 86 -4.51 12.26 22.39
C ARG A 86 -3.78 11.00 21.96
N ARG A 87 -3.05 10.39 22.91
CA ARG A 87 -2.47 9.05 22.76
C ARG A 87 -3.50 8.01 23.16
N ASP A 88 -4.33 7.62 22.19
CA ASP A 88 -5.34 6.58 22.37
C ASP A 88 -5.04 5.39 21.44
N PRO A 89 -4.09 4.52 21.82
CA PRO A 89 -3.73 3.33 21.05
C PRO A 89 -4.90 2.33 20.93
N GLU A 90 -5.85 2.39 21.87
CA GLU A 90 -6.99 1.47 21.93
C GLU A 90 -8.01 1.73 20.83
N THR A 91 -8.22 2.99 20.46
CA THR A 91 -9.23 3.38 19.46
C THR A 91 -8.66 3.79 18.11
N SER A 92 -7.36 4.09 18.05
CA SER A 92 -6.75 4.67 16.86
C SER A 92 -6.60 3.71 15.67
N THR A 93 -6.82 4.20 14.45
CA THR A 93 -7.01 3.37 13.24
C THR A 93 -6.00 3.67 12.12
N THR A 94 -5.62 2.64 11.37
CA THR A 94 -4.82 2.75 10.13
C THR A 94 -5.67 2.88 8.86
N TYR A 95 -6.98 3.11 8.99
CA TYR A 95 -7.91 3.15 7.86
C TYR A 95 -7.46 4.11 6.73
N GLY A 96 -7.01 5.32 7.08
CA GLY A 96 -6.52 6.29 6.10
C GLY A 96 -5.30 5.86 5.31
N VAL A 97 -4.49 4.92 5.82
CA VAL A 97 -3.37 4.34 5.07
C VAL A 97 -3.91 3.51 3.90
N GLY A 98 -4.98 2.73 4.12
CA GLY A 98 -5.63 1.99 3.05
C GLY A 98 -6.29 2.90 2.02
N GLU A 99 -6.85 4.03 2.45
CA GLU A 99 -7.37 5.06 1.54
C GLU A 99 -6.27 5.69 0.68
N LEU A 100 -5.08 5.94 1.24
CA LEU A 100 -3.92 6.42 0.46
C LEU A 100 -3.48 5.39 -0.59
N ILE A 101 -3.41 4.11 -0.23
CA ILE A 101 -3.09 3.04 -1.17
C ILE A 101 -4.14 2.96 -2.28
N ALA A 102 -5.43 3.09 -1.94
CA ALA A 102 -6.50 3.11 -2.91
C ALA A 102 -6.41 4.33 -3.84
N ALA A 103 -6.06 5.50 -3.32
CA ALA A 103 -5.83 6.72 -4.11
C ALA A 103 -4.65 6.57 -5.08
N ALA A 104 -3.53 6.01 -4.61
CA ALA A 104 -2.37 5.70 -5.45
C ALA A 104 -2.71 4.73 -6.59
N ARG A 105 -3.47 3.67 -6.28
CA ARG A 105 -3.99 2.75 -7.30
C ARG A 105 -4.90 3.45 -8.29
N ALA A 106 -5.80 4.32 -7.83
CA ALA A 106 -6.70 5.09 -8.69
C ALA A 106 -5.94 6.05 -9.61
N ALA A 107 -4.79 6.55 -9.17
CA ALA A 107 -3.87 7.36 -9.97
C ALA A 107 -3.01 6.53 -10.95
N GLY A 108 -3.22 5.22 -11.04
CA GLY A 108 -2.55 4.34 -12.01
C GLY A 108 -1.20 3.77 -11.54
N MET A 109 -0.86 3.93 -10.26
CA MET A 109 0.37 3.34 -9.72
C MET A 109 0.25 1.81 -9.65
N THR A 110 1.35 1.12 -9.96
CA THR A 110 1.42 -0.35 -9.94
C THR A 110 2.07 -0.91 -8.69
N THR A 111 2.83 -0.08 -7.98
CA THR A 111 3.51 -0.40 -6.72
C THR A 111 3.25 0.69 -5.70
N ALA A 112 3.05 0.34 -4.44
CA ALA A 112 3.08 1.25 -3.31
C ALA A 112 4.16 0.80 -2.31
N VAL A 113 5.15 1.66 -2.10
CA VAL A 113 6.15 1.55 -1.03
C VAL A 113 5.63 2.36 0.15
N VAL A 114 5.32 1.67 1.25
CA VAL A 114 4.76 2.29 2.45
C VAL A 114 5.83 2.34 3.54
N GLY A 115 6.26 3.54 3.90
CA GLY A 115 7.02 3.81 5.11
C GLY A 115 6.13 3.67 6.33
N LEU A 116 6.53 2.82 7.28
CA LEU A 116 5.72 2.45 8.44
C LEU A 116 6.11 3.20 9.73
N GLY A 117 7.08 4.12 9.67
CA GLY A 117 7.59 4.81 10.85
C GLY A 117 6.67 5.93 11.34
N GLY A 118 6.72 6.23 12.64
CA GLY A 118 6.03 7.39 13.23
C GLY A 118 4.51 7.24 13.38
N SER A 119 3.94 6.04 13.20
CA SER A 119 2.51 5.79 13.43
C SER A 119 2.13 5.98 14.91
N GLY A 120 0.99 6.60 15.16
CA GLY A 120 0.35 6.74 16.47
C GLY A 120 -0.71 5.69 16.77
N THR A 121 -0.68 4.56 16.06
CA THR A 121 -1.72 3.53 16.07
C THR A 121 -1.19 2.17 16.51
N THR A 122 -2.06 1.36 17.12
CA THR A 122 -1.76 -0.05 17.46
C THR A 122 -2.84 -1.04 16.98
N ASP A 123 -3.59 -0.69 15.92
CA ASP A 123 -4.64 -1.55 15.36
C ASP A 123 -4.14 -2.69 14.47
N GLY A 124 -2.82 -2.93 14.44
CA GLY A 124 -2.22 -4.05 13.71
C GLY A 124 -2.46 -4.05 12.20
N GLY A 125 -2.85 -2.91 11.63
CA GLY A 125 -3.21 -2.79 10.22
C GLY A 125 -4.66 -3.19 9.91
N ALA A 126 -5.49 -3.48 10.91
CA ALA A 126 -6.88 -3.87 10.70
C ALA A 126 -7.70 -2.76 10.01
N GLY A 127 -7.45 -1.49 10.32
CA GLY A 127 -8.00 -0.34 9.59
C GLY A 127 -7.64 -0.38 8.11
N MET A 128 -6.35 -0.47 7.79
CA MET A 128 -5.85 -0.52 6.41
C MET A 128 -6.44 -1.70 5.62
N ILE A 129 -6.48 -2.90 6.21
CA ILE A 129 -7.08 -4.10 5.60
C ILE A 129 -8.55 -3.85 5.23
N ARG A 130 -9.33 -3.26 6.14
CA ARG A 130 -10.75 -2.94 5.91
C ARG A 130 -10.94 -1.90 4.82
N ALA A 131 -10.14 -0.84 4.83
CA ALA A 131 -10.20 0.22 3.81
C ALA A 131 -9.94 -0.33 2.38
N LEU A 132 -9.10 -1.36 2.28
CA LEU A 132 -8.80 -2.03 1.01
C LEU A 132 -9.80 -3.17 0.65
N GLY A 133 -10.85 -3.37 1.45
CA GLY A 133 -11.90 -4.36 1.19
C GLY A 133 -11.67 -5.74 1.81
N GLY A 134 -10.69 -5.88 2.70
CA GLY A 134 -10.48 -7.07 3.50
C GLY A 134 -11.30 -7.06 4.78
N HIS A 135 -11.23 -8.15 5.55
CA HIS A 135 -11.99 -8.29 6.80
C HIS A 135 -11.12 -8.90 7.90
N VAL A 136 -11.36 -8.44 9.13
CA VAL A 136 -10.80 -9.05 10.35
C VAL A 136 -11.99 -9.39 11.25
N THR A 137 -12.15 -10.67 11.58
CA THR A 137 -13.32 -11.18 12.29
C THR A 137 -12.94 -11.92 13.56
N ASP A 138 -13.87 -11.99 14.50
CA ASP A 138 -13.77 -12.80 15.71
C ASP A 138 -14.17 -14.27 15.48
N ASP A 139 -14.26 -15.05 16.56
CA ASP A 139 -14.63 -16.46 16.55
C ASP A 139 -16.09 -16.72 16.15
N THR A 140 -16.93 -15.69 16.17
CA THR A 140 -18.32 -15.76 15.68
C THR A 140 -18.43 -15.43 14.19
N GLY A 141 -17.33 -15.01 13.56
CA GLY A 141 -17.32 -14.48 12.20
C GLY A 141 -17.75 -13.02 12.09
N SER A 142 -17.92 -12.32 13.22
CA SER A 142 -18.32 -10.91 13.24
C SER A 142 -17.10 -10.00 13.06
N PRO A 143 -17.20 -8.88 12.34
CA PRO A 143 -16.11 -7.91 12.21
C PRO A 143 -15.68 -7.37 13.59
N ILE A 144 -14.37 -7.24 13.81
CA ILE A 144 -13.84 -6.56 15.00
C ILE A 144 -14.01 -5.04 14.88
N GLY A 145 -14.12 -4.36 16.02
CA GLY A 145 -14.19 -2.90 16.08
C GLY A 145 -12.92 -2.21 15.56
N PRO A 146 -12.94 -0.87 15.40
CA PRO A 146 -11.73 -0.10 15.14
C PRO A 146 -10.79 -0.10 16.35
N GLY A 147 -9.50 0.19 16.09
CA GLY A 147 -8.51 0.34 17.16
C GLY A 147 -7.81 -0.93 17.59
N GLY A 148 -6.78 -0.75 18.43
CA GLY A 148 -5.97 -1.86 18.96
C GLY A 148 -6.68 -2.71 20.02
N ALA A 149 -7.65 -2.16 20.74
CA ALA A 149 -8.31 -2.89 21.83
C ALA A 149 -8.96 -4.19 21.33
N ASP A 150 -9.67 -4.11 20.21
CA ASP A 150 -10.46 -5.23 19.68
C ASP A 150 -9.63 -6.31 18.96
N LEU A 151 -8.34 -6.06 18.72
CA LEU A 151 -7.43 -7.07 18.16
C LEU A 151 -7.35 -8.34 18.98
N ARG A 152 -7.56 -8.28 20.31
CA ARG A 152 -7.58 -9.45 21.19
C ARG A 152 -8.64 -10.48 20.78
N ARG A 153 -9.67 -10.05 20.04
CA ARG A 153 -10.77 -10.89 19.53
C ARG A 153 -10.50 -11.41 18.13
N ALA A 154 -9.48 -10.91 17.41
CA ALA A 154 -9.22 -11.29 16.03
C ALA A 154 -8.86 -12.79 15.91
N VAL A 155 -9.58 -13.50 15.03
CA VAL A 155 -9.40 -14.93 14.76
C VAL A 155 -9.09 -15.19 13.31
N ASP A 156 -9.84 -14.61 12.38
CA ASP A 156 -9.66 -14.77 10.96
C ASP A 156 -9.40 -13.41 10.29
N VAL A 157 -8.44 -13.39 9.36
CA VAL A 157 -8.09 -12.22 8.56
C VAL A 157 -8.20 -12.60 7.09
N LEU A 158 -9.17 -12.01 6.40
CA LEU A 158 -9.25 -12.03 4.95
C LEU A 158 -8.49 -10.84 4.39
N LEU A 159 -7.36 -11.11 3.74
CA LEU A 159 -6.55 -10.09 3.09
C LEU A 159 -7.22 -9.65 1.78
N PRO A 160 -7.26 -8.34 1.50
CA PRO A 160 -7.82 -7.82 0.26
C PRO A 160 -6.92 -8.15 -0.93
N ASP A 161 -7.51 -8.23 -2.12
CA ASP A 161 -6.77 -7.97 -3.35
C ASP A 161 -6.62 -6.45 -3.51
N ALA A 162 -5.49 -5.92 -3.07
CA ALA A 162 -5.22 -4.47 -3.13
C ALA A 162 -5.18 -3.94 -4.57
N GLY A 163 -4.99 -4.82 -5.57
CA GLY A 163 -4.87 -4.43 -6.98
C GLY A 163 -3.63 -3.58 -7.30
N ILE A 164 -2.66 -3.54 -6.38
CA ILE A 164 -1.37 -2.84 -6.45
C ILE A 164 -0.35 -3.64 -5.64
N ALA A 165 0.91 -3.70 -6.07
CA ALA A 165 1.96 -4.38 -5.31
C ALA A 165 2.31 -3.57 -4.06
N LEU A 166 2.31 -4.20 -2.88
CA LEU A 166 2.62 -3.54 -1.61
C LEU A 166 4.02 -3.92 -1.12
N VAL A 167 4.85 -2.92 -0.85
CA VAL A 167 6.19 -3.07 -0.27
C VAL A 167 6.25 -2.25 1.02
N ALA A 168 6.62 -2.89 2.13
CA ALA A 168 6.85 -2.19 3.39
C ALA A 168 8.30 -1.70 3.44
N ALA A 169 8.51 -0.40 3.62
CA ALA A 169 9.79 0.17 4.02
C ALA A 169 9.85 0.14 5.56
N SER A 170 10.61 -0.81 6.09
CA SER A 170 10.79 -1.03 7.53
C SER A 170 12.26 -1.31 7.83
N ASP A 171 12.76 -0.70 8.89
CA ASP A 171 14.11 -0.81 9.43
C ASP A 171 14.21 -1.80 10.61
N VAL A 172 13.07 -2.34 11.07
CA VAL A 172 12.98 -3.23 12.24
C VAL A 172 12.41 -4.59 11.88
N GLY A 173 13.19 -5.65 12.15
CA GLY A 173 12.75 -7.03 12.03
C GLY A 173 11.99 -7.50 13.27
N ILE A 174 10.80 -6.96 13.54
CA ILE A 174 9.95 -7.41 14.66
C ILE A 174 8.83 -8.28 14.09
N SER A 175 8.74 -9.54 14.53
CA SER A 175 7.58 -10.39 14.20
C SER A 175 6.46 -10.12 15.22
N PRO A 176 5.30 -9.54 14.82
CA PRO A 176 4.16 -9.32 15.72
C PRO A 176 3.64 -10.63 16.31
N ALA A 177 3.89 -11.74 15.62
CA ALA A 177 3.45 -13.07 16.00
C ALA A 177 4.24 -13.64 17.21
N ARG A 178 5.35 -13.01 17.62
CA ARG A 178 6.18 -13.44 18.76
C ARG A 178 5.63 -12.99 20.12
N THR A 179 4.76 -11.98 20.15
CA THR A 179 4.18 -11.42 21.38
C THR A 179 2.68 -11.69 21.53
N ALA A 180 2.00 -12.10 20.45
CA ALA A 180 0.58 -12.41 20.48
C ALA A 180 0.30 -13.74 21.22
N ARG A 181 -0.61 -13.71 22.20
CA ARG A 181 -1.07 -14.92 22.92
C ARG A 181 -1.80 -15.92 22.01
N ARG A 182 -2.39 -15.42 20.91
CA ARG A 182 -3.07 -16.21 19.87
C ARG A 182 -2.76 -15.60 18.51
N ARG A 183 -2.49 -16.44 17.51
CA ARG A 183 -2.19 -16.00 16.14
C ARG A 183 -3.46 -16.09 15.30
N PRO A 184 -3.90 -15.01 14.64
CA PRO A 184 -5.01 -15.08 13.71
C PRO A 184 -4.62 -15.86 12.45
N HIS A 185 -5.62 -16.49 11.82
CA HIS A 185 -5.48 -17.18 10.55
C HIS A 185 -5.57 -16.18 9.40
N PHE A 186 -4.52 -16.08 8.60
CA PHE A 186 -4.49 -15.21 7.42
C PHE A 186 -4.89 -15.99 6.17
N ARG A 187 -5.87 -15.46 5.44
CA ARG A 187 -6.36 -16.03 4.17
C ARG A 187 -6.28 -14.96 3.08
N PRO A 188 -5.69 -15.26 1.90
CA PRO A 188 -5.76 -14.34 0.77
C PRO A 188 -7.20 -14.29 0.22
N ALA A 189 -7.57 -13.18 -0.42
CA ALA A 189 -8.76 -13.14 -1.27
C ALA A 189 -8.63 -14.21 -2.37
N GLU A 190 -9.62 -15.11 -2.49
CA GLU A 190 -9.64 -16.08 -3.57
C GLU A 190 -9.77 -15.34 -4.92
N GLY A 191 -8.70 -15.41 -5.72
CA GLY A 191 -8.62 -14.70 -6.99
C GLY A 191 -9.69 -15.19 -7.97
N ARG A 192 -10.53 -14.26 -8.44
CA ARG A 192 -11.21 -14.41 -9.74
C ARG A 192 -10.13 -14.55 -10.81
N ARG A 193 -9.73 -15.79 -11.12
CA ARG A 193 -8.87 -16.09 -12.27
C ARG A 193 -9.48 -15.39 -13.48
N ARG A 194 -8.77 -14.39 -14.04
CA ARG A 194 -9.07 -13.88 -15.38
C ARG A 194 -9.17 -15.09 -16.29
N ALA A 195 -10.39 -15.36 -16.78
CA ALA A 195 -10.61 -16.39 -17.77
C ALA A 195 -9.64 -16.13 -18.92
N ARG A 196 -8.65 -17.02 -19.09
CA ARG A 196 -7.83 -17.02 -20.30
C ARG A 196 -8.82 -17.13 -21.45
N ARG A 197 -8.93 -16.07 -22.26
CA ARG A 197 -9.60 -16.14 -23.56
C ARG A 197 -8.97 -17.30 -24.31
N ARG A 198 -9.69 -18.42 -24.40
CA ARG A 198 -9.37 -19.49 -25.34
C ARG A 198 -9.71 -18.95 -26.71
N THR A 199 -8.69 -18.57 -27.47
CA THR A 199 -8.80 -18.40 -28.92
C THR A 199 -9.23 -19.75 -29.51
N PRO A 200 -10.37 -19.86 -30.22
CA PRO A 200 -10.67 -21.08 -30.95
C PRO A 200 -9.89 -21.03 -32.27
N GLY A 201 -8.69 -21.61 -32.26
CA GLY A 201 -7.80 -21.66 -33.42
C GLY A 201 -7.41 -23.08 -33.74
N GLY A 202 -8.06 -23.65 -34.76
CA GLY A 202 -7.49 -24.69 -35.61
C GLY A 202 -7.66 -26.14 -35.15
N ARG A 203 -8.57 -26.86 -35.80
CA ARG A 203 -8.37 -28.29 -36.11
C ARG A 203 -8.75 -28.59 -37.56
N PRO A 204 -8.13 -29.62 -38.14
CA PRO A 204 -7.65 -29.62 -39.52
C PRO A 204 -8.67 -30.17 -40.50
N GLY A 205 -8.55 -29.73 -41.75
CA GLY A 205 -9.36 -30.21 -42.86
C GLY A 205 -9.09 -31.68 -43.18
N ALA A 206 -10.17 -32.42 -43.41
CA ALA A 206 -10.29 -33.42 -44.45
C ALA A 206 -11.75 -33.89 -44.52
N VAL A 207 -12.20 -34.16 -45.74
CA VAL A 207 -13.19 -35.17 -46.18
C VAL A 207 -14.29 -34.59 -47.08
N GLY A 208 -14.16 -34.89 -48.37
CA GLY A 208 -15.21 -35.59 -49.12
C GLY A 208 -16.31 -34.75 -49.78
N GLY A 209 -15.99 -34.08 -50.89
CA GLY A 209 -17.01 -33.63 -51.84
C GLY A 209 -17.34 -34.72 -52.86
N ARG A 210 -18.52 -35.36 -52.75
CA ARG A 210 -19.18 -36.06 -53.86
C ARG A 210 -20.60 -35.55 -54.05
N ALA A 211 -20.78 -34.93 -55.21
CA ALA A 211 -21.94 -34.91 -56.11
C ALA A 211 -23.35 -35.11 -55.54
N GLN A 212 -24.22 -34.12 -55.77
CA GLN A 212 -25.47 -34.29 -56.51
C GLN A 212 -26.04 -32.92 -56.88
N GLY A 213 -26.25 -32.68 -58.18
CA GLY A 213 -26.71 -31.40 -58.70
C GLY A 213 -27.31 -31.51 -60.09
N HIS A 214 -28.57 -31.92 -60.10
CA HIS A 214 -29.64 -31.48 -61.00
C HIS A 214 -29.74 -31.98 -62.45
N ARG A 215 -31.00 -32.27 -62.80
CA ARG A 215 -31.57 -32.86 -64.01
C ARG A 215 -32.01 -31.78 -65.02
N PRO A 216 -32.47 -32.15 -66.24
CA PRO A 216 -32.32 -31.37 -67.48
C PRO A 216 -33.61 -30.71 -68.03
N GLY A 217 -33.42 -29.95 -69.12
CA GLY A 217 -34.44 -29.57 -70.13
C GLY A 217 -34.94 -28.12 -69.96
N ARG A 218 -35.24 -27.32 -70.98
CA ARG A 218 -35.37 -27.33 -72.46
C ARG A 218 -35.11 -25.85 -72.88
N SER A 219 -34.79 -25.40 -74.09
CA SER A 219 -34.99 -25.80 -75.49
C SER A 219 -33.92 -25.08 -76.31
#